data_AF-X6NYH1-F1
#
_entry.id   AF-X6NYH1-F1
#
_cell.length_a   1.000
_cell.length_b   1.000
_cell.length_c   1.000
_cell.angle_alpha   90.00
_cell.angle_beta   90.00
_cell.angle_gamma   90.00
#
_symmetry.space_group_name_H-M   'P 1'
#
loop_
_entity.id
_entity.type
_entity.pdbx_description
1 polymer ?
#
loop_
_entity_poly.entity_id
_entity_poly.type
_entity_poly.pdbx_seq_one_letter_code
_entity_poly.pdbx_strand_id
1 'polypeptide(L)'
;MFYKYGHSICASDGSIPGLSYELKANKIKQYAKSMEYLRERSESAMNSIEIRNLVTELRKYKITVVKPPSLKGNERLLEKIRVDYGGDFDQAFDIGRLTILCDNSTKLQTAVAVMKKTEQFNLIVSGDKDFFSTQSRTHHRFHNIKLYAPKHDVYIEMQATLKNYTTLEGYVVIDNPKLSHLFYEQIRAWKPIGAQEEELKHASGEALTKINDIICEWIDEREIRKIASRYKPHSEIGLLKPPQLRKCMINEQADTSDISQKLANFVYEQLCNLIPTKTKCRAIYVILLEHFKEYVIDKTNPACCADIAFILQVARENDLDEDIAISQALEKYILLQANNIRIFTVMTIKKMIHMIVINIHSAKYIPVYISLPKCYNELNEAQIIAHTLQMKQINKDMISVIRENILFIFILNEFDEIFDRINIIHFKLHLLIKKKDIYFADIFSLSNTLQLNKVFICYAFQFQTLNATFSFFFKQQSKIKHIFKCSHSIKSNKFNINLLFF
;
A
#
# COMPACT_ATOMS: atom_id res chain seq x y z
N MET A 1 45.32 -5.35 31.06
CA MET A 1 44.06 -4.66 31.37
C MET A 1 43.02 -5.74 31.70
N PHE A 2 42.63 -5.86 32.97
CA PHE A 2 41.71 -6.92 33.40
C PHE A 2 40.28 -6.52 33.05
N TYR A 3 39.74 -7.12 32.00
CA TYR A 3 38.30 -7.17 31.80
C TYR A 3 37.71 -8.10 32.86
N LYS A 4 36.62 -7.69 33.52
CA LYS A 4 35.81 -8.65 34.29
C LYS A 4 35.16 -9.60 33.29
N TYR A 5 35.65 -10.83 33.25
CA TYR A 5 35.06 -11.93 32.50
C TYR A 5 34.46 -12.94 33.48
N GLY A 6 33.34 -13.55 33.09
CA GLY A 6 32.83 -14.72 33.80
C GLY A 6 33.68 -15.92 33.40
N HIS A 7 34.67 -16.28 34.21
CA HIS A 7 35.48 -17.47 34.02
C HIS A 7 35.42 -18.32 35.30
N SER A 8 35.03 -19.59 35.15
CA SER A 8 35.36 -20.64 36.11
C SER A 8 36.78 -21.06 35.79
N ILE A 9 37.73 -20.65 36.62
CA ILE A 9 39.11 -21.13 36.54
C ILE A 9 39.19 -22.27 37.55
N CYS A 10 39.18 -23.52 37.07
CA CYS A 10 39.67 -24.64 37.86
C CYS A 10 41.17 -24.44 37.99
N ALA A 11 41.61 -23.87 39.11
CA ALA A 11 43.02 -23.73 39.42
C ALA A 11 43.59 -25.12 39.78
N SER A 12 44.52 -25.62 38.97
CA SER A 12 45.51 -26.59 39.44
C SER A 12 46.71 -25.81 39.96
N ASP A 13 47.03 -25.99 41.23
CA ASP A 13 48.10 -25.32 41.96
C ASP A 13 49.46 -25.50 41.27
N GLY A 14 50.06 -24.39 40.83
CA GLY A 14 51.40 -24.39 40.22
C GLY A 14 51.67 -23.20 39.31
N SER A 15 51.66 -21.97 39.82
CA SER A 15 52.01 -20.78 39.02
C SER A 15 53.53 -20.66 38.83
N ILE A 16 54.01 -20.93 37.62
CA ILE A 16 55.40 -20.65 37.21
C ILE A 16 55.51 -19.14 36.86
N PRO A 17 56.44 -18.39 37.47
CA PRO A 17 56.67 -16.99 37.12
C PRO A 17 57.27 -16.87 35.71
N GLY A 18 56.66 -16.06 34.83
CA GLY A 18 57.17 -15.75 33.48
C GLY A 18 56.26 -16.13 32.31
N LEU A 19 55.10 -16.78 32.55
CA LEU A 19 54.12 -17.08 31.51
C LEU A 19 53.12 -15.94 31.35
N SER A 20 53.13 -15.26 30.19
CA SER A 20 52.04 -14.38 29.78
C SER A 20 50.98 -15.21 29.05
N TYR A 21 49.75 -15.22 29.55
CA TYR A 21 48.60 -15.82 28.88
C TYR A 21 47.73 -14.73 28.23
N GLU A 22 47.32 -14.96 26.99
CA GLU A 22 46.34 -14.12 26.29
C GLU A 22 44.93 -14.67 26.58
N LEU A 23 44.17 -14.01 27.44
CA LEU A 23 42.76 -14.35 27.65
C LEU A 23 41.92 -13.77 26.51
N LYS A 24 41.36 -14.65 25.68
CA LYS A 24 40.33 -14.30 24.69
C LYS A 24 38.96 -14.55 25.28
N ALA A 25 38.21 -13.49 25.50
CA ALA A 25 36.80 -13.63 25.87
C ALA A 25 35.92 -13.72 24.63
N ASN A 26 35.03 -14.70 24.65
CA ASN A 26 34.11 -14.94 23.53
C ASN A 26 32.89 -14.01 23.56
N LYS A 27 32.50 -13.49 24.73
CA LYS A 27 31.31 -12.63 24.91
C LYS A 27 31.50 -11.62 26.04
N ILE A 28 31.01 -10.40 25.83
CA ILE A 28 30.83 -9.37 26.87
C ILE A 28 29.42 -9.47 27.47
N LYS A 29 29.25 -9.09 28.74
CA LYS A 29 27.98 -9.10 29.49
C LYS A 29 27.86 -7.87 30.37
N GLN A 30 26.64 -7.40 30.65
CA GLN A 30 26.37 -6.23 31.51
C GLN A 30 26.51 -6.50 33.02
N TYR A 31 26.53 -7.76 33.47
CA TYR A 31 26.59 -8.16 34.88
C TYR A 31 25.48 -7.53 35.74
N ALA A 32 24.27 -7.46 35.20
CA ALA A 32 23.14 -6.93 35.92
C ALA A 32 22.50 -7.98 36.83
N LYS A 33 21.89 -7.53 37.93
CA LYS A 33 21.10 -8.39 38.83
C LYS A 33 19.60 -8.34 38.50
N SER A 34 19.16 -7.22 37.95
CA SER A 34 17.80 -6.96 37.47
C SER A 34 17.83 -5.91 36.38
N MET A 35 16.69 -5.71 35.70
CA MET A 35 16.53 -4.64 34.73
C MET A 35 16.71 -3.27 35.38
N GLU A 36 16.08 -3.03 36.52
CA GLU A 36 16.09 -1.76 37.25
C GLU A 36 17.53 -1.40 37.62
N TYR A 37 18.28 -2.37 38.12
CA TYR A 37 19.70 -2.21 38.44
C TYR A 37 20.53 -1.84 37.21
N LEU A 38 20.28 -2.48 36.06
CA LEU A 38 20.97 -2.14 34.82
C LEU A 38 20.65 -0.72 34.33
N ARG A 39 19.38 -0.30 34.48
CA ARG A 39 18.93 1.05 34.11
C ARG A 39 19.57 2.11 34.98
N GLU A 40 19.55 1.94 36.30
CA GLU A 40 20.12 2.89 37.26
C GLU A 40 21.60 3.14 36.99
N ARG A 41 22.36 2.07 36.72
CA ARG A 41 23.77 2.17 36.36
C ARG A 41 23.97 2.84 35.01
N SER A 42 23.16 2.49 34.01
CA SER A 42 23.21 3.12 32.68
C SER A 42 22.92 4.61 32.77
N GLU A 43 21.95 5.02 33.58
CA GLU A 43 21.60 6.42 33.81
C GLU A 43 22.73 7.17 34.53
N SER A 44 23.27 6.57 35.59
CA SER A 44 24.40 7.12 36.34
C SER A 44 25.61 7.33 35.43
N ALA A 45 25.94 6.34 34.60
CA ALA A 45 27.05 6.42 33.66
C ALA A 45 26.80 7.47 32.55
N MET A 46 25.60 7.54 31.99
CA MET A 46 25.21 8.55 30.99
C MET A 46 25.22 9.98 31.52
N ASN A 47 25.22 10.17 32.84
CA ASN A 47 25.29 11.45 33.53
C ASN A 47 26.68 11.75 34.11
N SER A 48 27.62 10.81 34.00
CA SER A 48 28.92 10.87 34.64
C SER A 48 29.85 11.93 34.03
N ILE A 49 30.91 12.29 34.77
CA ILE A 49 31.90 13.26 34.31
C ILE A 49 32.68 12.75 33.09
N GLU A 50 32.91 11.45 33.01
CA GLU A 50 33.58 10.77 31.89
C GLU A 50 32.83 11.01 30.57
N ILE A 51 31.52 10.77 30.56
CA ILE A 51 30.67 11.01 29.38
C ILE A 51 30.57 12.51 29.09
N ARG A 52 30.44 13.38 30.09
CA ARG A 52 30.41 14.84 29.88
C ARG A 52 31.70 15.35 29.24
N ASN A 53 32.86 14.85 29.66
CA ASN A 53 34.15 15.22 29.10
C ASN A 53 34.29 14.76 27.65
N LEU A 54 33.91 13.51 27.36
CA LEU A 54 33.89 12.99 25.99
C LEU A 54 32.96 13.81 25.07
N VAL A 55 31.76 14.14 25.54
CA VAL A 55 30.81 14.98 24.79
C VAL A 55 31.35 16.39 24.57
N THR A 56 32.03 16.96 25.57
CA THR A 56 32.67 18.28 25.46
C THR A 56 33.78 18.26 24.42
N GLU A 57 34.60 17.21 24.38
CA GLU A 57 35.64 17.05 23.37
C GLU A 57 35.06 16.95 21.96
N LEU A 58 34.02 16.11 21.75
CA LEU A 58 33.32 16.02 20.46
C LEU A 58 32.77 17.38 20.00
N ARG A 59 32.23 18.18 20.93
CA ARG A 59 31.69 19.51 20.63
C ARG A 59 32.77 20.51 20.17
N LYS A 60 34.04 20.37 20.58
CA LYS A 60 35.14 21.22 20.08
C LYS A 60 35.30 21.11 18.56
N TYR A 61 35.01 19.94 17.99
CA TYR A 61 35.03 19.70 16.54
C TYR A 61 33.71 20.05 15.84
N LYS A 62 32.79 20.76 16.53
CA LYS A 62 31.45 21.10 16.03
C LYS A 62 30.67 19.85 15.61
N ILE A 63 30.80 18.75 16.37
CA ILE A 63 30.02 17.52 16.20
C ILE A 63 28.80 17.59 17.13
N THR A 64 27.63 17.25 16.60
CA THR A 64 26.39 17.25 17.37
C THR A 64 26.26 15.93 18.13
N VAL A 65 26.08 16.00 19.45
CA VAL A 65 25.79 14.82 20.28
C VAL A 65 24.36 14.91 20.76
N VAL A 66 23.54 13.95 20.36
CA VAL A 66 22.14 13.81 20.77
C VAL A 66 22.04 12.76 21.86
N LYS A 67 21.71 13.22 23.07
CA LYS A 67 21.33 12.36 24.19
C LYS A 67 19.81 12.21 24.20
N PRO A 68 19.25 11.00 24.31
CA PRO A 68 17.81 10.84 24.45
C PRO A 68 17.33 11.50 25.75
N PRO A 69 16.12 12.07 25.78
CA PRO A 69 15.60 12.79 26.96
C PRO A 69 15.46 11.89 28.18
N SER A 70 15.23 10.60 27.96
CA SER A 70 15.19 9.55 28.97
C SER A 70 15.82 8.28 28.42
N LEU A 71 16.20 7.36 29.32
CA LEU A 71 16.54 5.99 28.90
C LEU A 71 15.33 5.34 28.20
N LYS A 72 15.61 4.33 27.37
CA LYS A 72 14.57 3.54 26.67
C LYS A 72 13.43 3.16 27.62
N GLY A 73 12.18 3.30 27.22
CA GLY A 73 11.02 2.95 28.06
C GLY A 73 11.02 1.48 28.52
N ASN A 74 10.49 1.20 29.70
CA ASN A 74 10.51 -0.14 30.32
C ASN A 74 9.83 -1.20 29.46
N GLU A 75 8.62 -0.94 28.97
CA GLU A 75 7.86 -1.86 28.12
C GLU A 75 8.65 -2.27 26.88
N ARG A 76 9.20 -1.27 26.18
CA ARG A 76 9.99 -1.48 24.97
C ARG A 76 11.31 -2.21 25.22
N LEU A 77 11.95 -1.95 26.36
CA LEU A 77 13.16 -2.65 26.78
C LEU A 77 12.87 -4.12 27.13
N LEU A 78 11.79 -4.38 27.88
CA LEU A 78 11.32 -5.72 28.23
C LEU A 78 11.00 -6.55 26.99
N GLU A 79 10.24 -5.97 26.06
CA GLU A 79 9.91 -6.63 24.79
C GLU A 79 11.20 -6.97 24.03
N LYS A 80 12.13 -6.02 23.90
CA LYS A 80 13.41 -6.25 23.24
C LYS A 80 14.23 -7.36 23.90
N ILE A 81 14.31 -7.38 25.23
CA ILE A 81 15.05 -8.42 25.96
C ILE A 81 14.43 -9.79 25.72
N ARG A 82 13.11 -9.90 25.77
CA ARG A 82 12.39 -11.15 25.51
C ARG A 82 12.60 -11.64 24.07
N VAL A 83 12.48 -10.74 23.09
CA VAL A 83 12.52 -11.09 21.66
C VAL A 83 13.94 -11.28 21.14
N ASP A 84 14.85 -10.35 21.41
CA ASP A 84 16.19 -10.34 20.81
C ASP A 84 17.22 -11.12 21.64
N TYR A 85 17.01 -11.22 22.96
CA TYR A 85 17.98 -11.79 23.90
C TYR A 85 17.46 -13.01 24.67
N GLY A 86 16.26 -13.51 24.34
CA GLY A 86 15.68 -14.69 25.00
C GLY A 86 15.45 -14.50 26.50
N GLY A 87 15.23 -13.26 26.95
CA GLY A 87 15.09 -12.92 28.37
C GLY A 87 16.39 -12.52 29.07
N ASP A 88 17.55 -12.66 28.42
CA ASP A 88 18.85 -12.32 29.02
C ASP A 88 19.14 -10.81 28.93
N PHE A 89 18.87 -10.09 30.01
CA PHE A 89 19.14 -8.66 30.09
C PHE A 89 20.65 -8.33 30.14
N ASP A 90 21.55 -9.30 30.38
CA ASP A 90 23.00 -9.06 30.30
C ASP A 90 23.47 -8.75 28.86
N GLN A 91 22.64 -9.05 27.86
CA GLN A 91 22.89 -8.75 26.46
C GLN A 91 22.34 -7.38 26.02
N ALA A 92 21.65 -6.64 26.90
CA ALA A 92 21.04 -5.36 26.57
C ALA A 92 22.05 -4.20 26.65
N PHE A 93 22.78 -3.97 25.56
CA PHE A 93 23.81 -2.92 25.47
C PHE A 93 23.30 -1.53 25.10
N ASP A 94 22.05 -1.41 24.63
CA ASP A 94 21.52 -0.19 24.04
C ASP A 94 20.54 0.55 24.98
N ILE A 95 20.73 0.41 26.29
CA ILE A 95 19.98 1.12 27.33
C ILE A 95 20.52 2.54 27.47
N GLY A 96 21.81 2.68 27.77
CA GLY A 96 22.54 3.94 27.69
C GLY A 96 23.08 4.12 26.28
N ARG A 97 22.43 4.97 25.47
CA ARG A 97 22.85 5.23 24.09
C ARG A 97 22.99 6.71 23.78
N LEU A 98 24.07 7.08 23.11
CA LEU A 98 24.30 8.41 22.52
C LEU A 98 24.30 8.30 21.00
N THR A 99 23.67 9.25 20.32
CA THR A 99 23.77 9.37 18.86
C THR A 99 24.64 10.55 18.49
N ILE A 100 25.67 10.30 17.69
CA ILE A 100 26.64 11.29 17.24
C ILE A 100 26.32 11.63 15.78
N LEU A 101 25.95 12.89 15.54
CA LEU A 101 25.51 13.37 14.24
C LEU A 101 26.60 14.25 13.63
N CYS A 102 27.12 13.79 12.49
CA CYS A 102 28.22 14.42 11.77
C CYS A 102 27.72 15.05 10.46
N ASP A 103 28.28 16.20 10.07
CA ASP A 103 27.85 16.88 8.84
C ASP A 103 28.42 16.21 7.57
N ASN A 104 29.58 15.57 7.69
CA ASN A 104 30.30 14.96 6.57
C ASN A 104 31.20 13.80 7.05
N SER A 105 31.78 13.08 6.09
CA SER A 105 32.63 11.91 6.35
C SER A 105 33.87 12.25 7.19
N THR A 106 34.50 13.41 6.97
CA THR A 106 35.65 13.85 7.78
C THR A 106 35.28 14.00 9.26
N LYS A 107 34.15 14.66 9.56
CA LYS A 107 33.66 14.78 10.95
C LYS A 107 33.28 13.43 11.56
N LEU A 108 32.75 12.50 10.75
CA LEU A 108 32.48 11.14 11.21
C LEU A 108 33.76 10.42 11.63
N GLN A 109 34.80 10.48 10.80
CA GLN A 109 36.12 9.92 11.14
C GLN A 109 36.73 10.58 12.38
N THR A 110 36.61 11.90 12.50
CA THR A 110 37.04 12.64 13.71
C THR A 110 36.26 12.17 14.94
N ALA A 111 34.94 12.01 14.85
CA ALA A 111 34.11 11.53 15.95
C ALA A 111 34.55 10.15 16.42
N VAL A 112 34.76 9.23 15.48
CA VAL A 112 35.24 7.86 15.74
C VAL A 112 36.62 7.89 16.40
N ALA A 113 37.55 8.70 15.91
CA ALA A 113 38.87 8.84 16.50
C ALA A 113 38.82 9.38 17.95
N VAL A 114 37.96 10.37 18.22
CA VAL A 114 37.75 10.90 19.58
C VAL A 114 37.15 9.84 20.50
N MET A 115 36.10 9.14 20.06
CA MET A 115 35.46 8.07 20.83
C MET A 115 36.41 6.89 21.13
N LYS A 116 37.42 6.64 20.29
CA LYS A 116 38.43 5.60 20.50
C LYS A 116 39.54 6.01 21.48
N LYS A 117 39.74 7.31 21.76
CA LYS A 117 40.71 7.81 22.74
C LYS A 117 40.19 7.68 24.18
N THR A 118 39.64 6.51 24.52
CA THR A 118 38.84 6.32 25.74
C THR A 118 39.63 6.48 27.03
N GLU A 119 40.93 6.19 27.01
CA GLU A 119 41.82 6.35 28.17
C GLU A 119 41.84 7.78 28.70
N GLN A 120 41.72 8.78 27.82
CA GLN A 120 41.65 10.21 28.19
C GLN A 120 40.41 10.55 29.03
N PHE A 121 39.38 9.69 28.96
CA PHE A 121 38.10 9.90 29.61
C PHE A 121 37.81 8.85 30.70
N ASN A 122 38.78 7.99 31.07
CA ASN A 122 38.57 6.86 31.98
C ASN A 122 37.48 5.87 31.49
N LEU A 123 37.40 5.66 30.18
CA LEU A 123 36.52 4.69 29.54
C LEU A 123 37.35 3.62 28.83
N ILE A 124 36.72 2.51 28.45
CA ILE A 124 37.38 1.42 27.71
C ILE A 124 36.56 1.07 26.47
N VAL A 125 37.18 1.04 25.29
CA VAL A 125 36.54 0.51 24.08
C VAL A 125 36.35 -1.00 24.25
N SER A 126 35.11 -1.47 24.24
CA SER A 126 34.78 -2.89 24.36
C SER A 126 34.20 -3.50 23.08
N GLY A 127 33.86 -2.67 22.10
CA GLY A 127 33.39 -3.10 20.80
C GLY A 127 33.46 -1.97 19.79
N ASP A 128 33.83 -2.31 18.57
CA ASP A 128 33.99 -1.38 17.47
C ASP A 128 33.44 -2.02 16.19
N LYS A 129 32.33 -1.51 15.68
CA LYS A 129 31.66 -2.04 14.48
C LYS A 129 31.39 -0.91 13.49
N ASP A 130 32.11 -0.94 12.38
CA ASP A 130 31.89 -0.03 11.25
C ASP A 130 30.83 -0.62 10.30
N PHE A 131 29.59 -0.17 10.44
CA PHE A 131 28.49 -0.40 9.48
C PHE A 131 28.24 0.82 8.58
N PHE A 132 29.20 1.75 8.51
CA PHE A 132 29.11 2.90 7.64
C PHE A 132 29.65 2.57 6.25
N SER A 133 30.75 1.82 6.24
CA SER A 133 31.40 1.31 5.02
C SER A 133 30.88 -0.08 4.64
N THR A 134 30.47 -0.88 5.62
CA THR A 134 29.88 -2.21 5.42
C THR A 134 28.37 -2.19 5.62
N GLN A 135 27.62 -2.95 4.82
CA GLN A 135 26.16 -3.01 4.97
C GLN A 135 25.79 -3.81 6.22
N SER A 136 25.07 -3.15 7.14
CA SER A 136 24.38 -3.86 8.22
C SER A 136 23.22 -4.67 7.67
N ARG A 137 22.67 -5.61 8.44
CA ARG A 137 21.49 -6.41 8.04
C ARG A 137 20.28 -5.54 7.66
N THR A 138 20.14 -4.36 8.26
CA THR A 138 19.05 -3.42 7.94
C THR A 138 19.49 -2.33 6.97
N HIS A 139 20.72 -2.38 6.46
CA HIS A 139 21.30 -1.36 5.58
C HIS A 139 21.34 0.05 6.18
N HIS A 140 21.18 0.20 7.50
CA HIS A 140 21.43 1.50 8.12
C HIS A 140 22.93 1.76 8.18
N ARG A 141 23.35 2.98 7.82
CA ARG A 141 24.76 3.41 7.86
C ARG A 141 25.11 4.08 9.19
N PHE A 142 26.02 3.47 9.94
CA PHE A 142 26.50 4.01 11.21
C PHE A 142 27.78 3.33 11.67
N HIS A 143 28.56 4.03 12.50
CA HIS A 143 29.67 3.46 13.23
C HIS A 143 29.26 3.27 14.69
N ASN A 144 29.25 2.03 15.17
CA ASN A 144 28.85 1.72 16.54
C ASN A 144 30.06 1.39 17.41
N ILE A 145 30.26 2.14 18.49
CA ILE A 145 31.30 1.89 19.48
C ILE A 145 30.64 1.61 20.81
N LYS A 146 31.02 0.50 21.44
CA LYS A 146 30.64 0.16 22.81
C LYS A 146 31.75 0.62 23.75
N LEU A 147 31.36 1.41 24.75
CA LEU A 147 32.26 1.92 25.77
C LEU A 147 31.88 1.30 27.12
N TYR A 148 32.85 0.72 27.80
CA TYR A 148 32.69 0.32 29.19
C TYR A 148 33.09 1.48 30.10
N ALA A 149 32.23 1.77 31.09
CA ALA A 149 32.45 2.79 32.11
C ALA A 149 32.79 2.11 33.45
N PRO A 150 34.08 1.95 33.80
CA PRO A 150 34.49 1.11 34.94
C PRO A 150 33.89 1.54 36.28
N LYS A 151 33.75 2.84 36.53
CA LYS A 151 33.17 3.37 37.79
C LYS A 151 31.72 2.97 38.02
N HIS A 152 30.97 2.78 36.94
CA HIS A 152 29.56 2.38 36.99
C HIS A 152 29.39 0.89 36.64
N ASP A 153 30.47 0.25 36.16
CA ASP A 153 30.56 -1.13 35.70
C ASP A 153 29.45 -1.49 34.69
N VAL A 154 29.20 -0.58 33.74
CA VAL A 154 28.16 -0.70 32.72
C VAL A 154 28.71 -0.34 31.34
N TYR A 155 28.11 -0.91 30.31
CA TYR A 155 28.41 -0.60 28.92
C TYR A 155 27.41 0.42 28.35
N ILE A 156 27.93 1.40 27.61
CA ILE A 156 27.20 2.43 26.88
C ILE A 156 27.44 2.25 25.38
N GLU A 157 26.41 2.49 24.58
CA GLU A 157 26.48 2.48 23.13
C GLU A 157 26.63 3.90 22.56
N MET A 158 27.62 4.12 21.70
CA MET A 158 27.78 5.37 20.95
C MET A 158 27.69 5.08 19.45
N GLN A 159 26.64 5.59 18.84
CA GLN A 159 26.37 5.39 17.42
C GLN A 159 26.63 6.69 16.65
N ALA A 160 27.64 6.72 15.80
CA ALA A 160 27.93 7.85 14.92
C ALA A 160 27.38 7.64 13.51
N THR A 161 26.78 8.67 12.93
CA THR A 161 26.28 8.66 11.55
C THR A 161 26.28 10.07 10.96
N LEU A 162 25.97 10.19 9.68
CA LEU A 162 25.77 11.49 9.04
C LEU A 162 24.38 12.03 9.33
N LYS A 163 24.24 13.36 9.44
CA LYS A 163 22.95 14.03 9.63
C LYS A 163 21.95 13.65 8.53
N ASN A 164 22.40 13.53 7.29
CA ASN A 164 21.51 13.19 6.18
C ASN A 164 21.03 11.72 6.18
N TYR A 165 21.60 10.86 7.04
CA TYR A 165 21.29 9.42 7.15
C TYR A 165 20.50 9.09 8.43
N THR A 166 20.29 10.08 9.31
CA THR A 166 19.60 9.83 10.57
C THR A 166 18.08 9.86 10.40
N THR A 167 17.41 9.04 11.20
CA THR A 167 15.95 9.04 11.40
C THR A 167 15.54 9.78 12.69
N LEU A 168 16.47 10.48 13.34
CA LEU A 168 16.17 11.26 14.54
C LEU A 168 15.33 12.51 14.21
N GLU A 169 14.24 12.68 14.95
CA GLU A 169 13.36 13.83 14.88
C GLU A 169 14.13 15.14 15.12
N GLY A 170 13.83 16.17 14.32
CA GLY A 170 14.56 17.45 14.33
C GLY A 170 15.84 17.50 13.47
N TYR A 171 16.37 16.35 13.05
CA TYR A 171 17.60 16.27 12.21
C TYR A 171 17.37 15.59 10.85
N VAL A 172 16.15 15.13 10.60
CA VAL A 172 15.81 14.22 9.51
C VAL A 172 15.57 14.93 8.17
N VAL A 173 16.05 14.30 7.08
CA VAL A 173 15.85 14.76 5.69
C VAL A 173 14.66 14.06 4.99
N ILE A 174 13.82 13.36 5.74
CA ILE A 174 12.57 12.72 5.26
C ILE A 174 11.38 13.25 6.06
N ASP A 175 10.18 13.19 5.49
CA ASP A 175 8.98 13.77 6.11
C ASP A 175 8.47 12.94 7.31
N ASN A 176 8.68 11.62 7.27
CA ASN A 176 8.34 10.72 8.38
C ASN A 176 9.59 9.99 8.91
N PRO A 177 10.30 10.56 9.90
CA PRO A 177 11.51 9.96 10.48
C PRO A 177 11.30 8.56 11.06
N LYS A 178 10.13 8.28 11.63
CA LYS A 178 9.87 7.06 12.41
C LYS A 178 9.50 5.87 11.53
N LEU A 179 9.19 6.08 10.25
CA LEU A 179 8.65 5.06 9.35
C LEU A 179 9.51 3.78 9.26
N SER A 180 10.78 3.90 8.89
CA SER A 180 11.68 2.74 8.73
C SER A 180 11.82 1.96 10.04
N HIS A 181 11.94 2.68 11.14
CA HIS A 181 12.06 2.11 12.47
C HIS A 181 10.79 1.36 12.89
N LEU A 182 9.61 1.98 12.73
CA LEU A 182 8.33 1.34 13.06
C LEU A 182 8.09 0.10 12.17
N PHE A 183 8.45 0.18 10.89
CA PHE A 183 8.32 -0.94 9.97
C PHE A 183 9.22 -2.11 10.38
N TYR A 184 10.47 -1.82 10.75
CA TYR A 184 11.39 -2.80 11.32
C TYR A 184 10.83 -3.46 12.58
N GLU A 185 10.20 -2.71 13.48
CA GLU A 185 9.60 -3.27 14.70
C GLU A 185 8.49 -4.27 14.39
N GLN A 186 7.61 -3.97 13.42
CA GLN A 186 6.59 -4.92 12.96
C GLN A 186 7.21 -6.22 12.43
N ILE A 187 8.25 -6.12 11.58
CA ILE A 187 8.89 -7.28 10.95
C ILE A 187 9.69 -8.12 11.96
N ARG A 188 10.41 -7.46 12.87
CA ARG A 188 11.35 -8.11 13.80
C ARG A 188 10.63 -9.07 14.76
N ALA A 189 9.52 -8.62 15.34
CA ALA A 189 8.78 -9.40 16.33
C ALA A 189 7.96 -10.55 15.70
N TRP A 190 7.74 -10.51 14.39
CA TRP A 190 6.89 -11.46 13.69
C TRP A 190 7.50 -12.86 13.60
N LYS A 191 6.78 -13.87 14.07
CA LYS A 191 7.08 -15.29 13.81
C LYS A 191 6.07 -15.80 12.78
N PRO A 192 6.47 -15.98 11.51
CA PRO A 192 5.54 -16.38 10.47
C PRO A 192 5.03 -17.81 10.69
N ILE A 193 3.76 -18.05 10.36
CA ILE A 193 3.14 -19.38 10.41
C ILE A 193 2.85 -19.83 8.97
N GLY A 194 3.73 -20.70 8.44
CA GLY A 194 3.61 -21.26 7.10
C GLY A 194 4.22 -20.40 5.98
N ALA A 195 4.25 -20.97 4.77
CA ALA A 195 5.02 -20.42 3.65
C ALA A 195 4.59 -19.01 3.20
N GLN A 196 3.28 -18.72 3.23
CA GLN A 196 2.75 -17.41 2.80
C GLN A 196 3.20 -16.27 3.73
N GLU A 197 3.20 -16.50 5.05
CA GLU A 197 3.68 -15.50 6.01
C GLU A 197 5.21 -15.36 5.96
N GLU A 198 5.94 -16.46 5.71
CA GLU A 198 7.38 -16.42 5.50
C GLU A 198 7.75 -15.55 4.30
N GLU A 199 7.03 -15.72 3.18
CA GLU A 199 7.19 -14.91 1.98
C GLU A 199 6.89 -13.44 2.25
N LEU A 200 5.76 -13.12 2.89
CA LEU A 200 5.41 -11.73 3.21
C LEU A 200 6.43 -11.10 4.18
N LYS A 201 6.91 -11.83 5.18
CA LYS A 201 7.96 -11.34 6.08
C LYS A 201 9.28 -11.09 5.35
N HIS A 202 9.67 -11.98 4.43
CA HIS A 202 10.85 -11.82 3.59
C HIS A 202 10.72 -10.57 2.72
N ALA A 203 9.63 -10.44 1.98
CA ALA A 203 9.34 -9.29 1.12
C ALA A 203 9.29 -7.96 1.90
N SER A 204 8.77 -7.99 3.14
CA SER A 204 8.78 -6.83 4.04
C SER A 204 10.20 -6.44 4.45
N GLY A 205 11.07 -7.43 4.69
CA GLY A 205 12.49 -7.21 4.95
C GLY A 205 13.21 -6.58 3.75
N GLU A 206 12.90 -7.02 2.52
CA GLU A 206 13.43 -6.42 1.30
C GLU A 206 12.92 -4.99 1.09
N ALA A 207 11.64 -4.74 1.33
CA ALA A 207 11.06 -3.40 1.26
C ALA A 207 11.73 -2.45 2.27
N LEU A 208 11.92 -2.90 3.52
CA LEU A 208 12.65 -2.15 4.55
C LEU A 208 14.10 -1.86 4.11
N THR A 209 14.75 -2.84 3.49
CA THR A 209 16.12 -2.70 2.98
C THR A 209 16.19 -1.59 1.91
N LYS A 210 15.31 -1.64 0.90
CA LYS A 210 15.20 -0.60 -0.14
C LYS A 210 14.89 0.78 0.45
N ILE A 211 14.05 0.85 1.48
CA ILE A 211 13.76 2.11 2.21
C ILE A 211 15.05 2.64 2.85
N ASN A 212 15.81 1.79 3.53
CA ASN A 212 17.07 2.20 4.17
C ASN A 212 18.16 2.54 3.15
N ASP A 213 18.17 1.92 1.99
CA ASP A 213 19.03 2.29 0.87
C ASP A 213 18.77 3.72 0.37
N ILE A 214 17.50 4.14 0.33
CA ILE A 214 17.12 5.52 0.01
C ILE A 214 17.52 6.47 1.15
N ILE A 215 17.24 6.12 2.41
CA ILE A 215 17.53 6.98 3.58
C ILE A 215 19.04 7.21 3.69
N CYS A 216 19.81 6.13 3.66
CA CYS A 216 21.27 6.13 3.88
C CYS A 216 22.09 6.30 2.60
N GLU A 217 21.43 6.52 1.45
CA GLU A 217 22.07 6.77 0.15
C GLU A 217 23.02 5.63 -0.25
N TRP A 218 22.56 4.38 -0.11
CA TRP A 218 23.23 3.23 -0.73
C TRP A 218 22.98 3.16 -2.24
N ILE A 219 21.91 3.80 -2.71
CA ILE A 219 21.66 4.08 -4.12
C ILE A 219 21.90 5.56 -4.41
N ASP A 220 22.32 5.86 -5.63
CA ASP A 220 22.65 7.23 -6.01
C ASP A 220 21.41 8.14 -6.12
N GLU A 221 21.66 9.45 -6.08
CA GLU A 221 20.58 10.45 -6.11
C GLU A 221 19.77 10.43 -7.42
N ARG A 222 20.37 9.99 -8.54
CA ARG A 222 19.68 9.89 -9.83
C ARG A 222 18.65 8.76 -9.81
N GLU A 223 19.00 7.59 -9.27
CA GLU A 223 18.07 6.48 -9.07
C GLU A 223 16.97 6.85 -8.05
N ILE A 224 17.31 7.54 -6.95
CA ILE A 224 16.29 8.04 -6.01
C ILE A 224 15.31 8.98 -6.71
N ARG A 225 15.79 9.93 -7.54
CA ARG A 225 14.93 10.82 -8.33
C ARG A 225 14.05 10.06 -9.31
N LYS A 226 14.58 9.04 -9.98
CA LYS A 226 13.84 8.18 -10.91
C LYS A 226 12.70 7.45 -10.18
N ILE A 227 12.96 6.85 -9.01
CA ILE A 227 11.92 6.21 -8.20
C ILE A 227 10.88 7.25 -7.77
N ALA A 228 11.32 8.40 -7.24
CA ALA A 228 10.45 9.48 -6.78
C ALA A 228 9.56 10.08 -7.87
N SER A 229 10.01 10.08 -9.14
CA SER A 229 9.23 10.59 -10.28
C SER A 229 7.94 9.80 -10.55
N ARG A 230 7.86 8.56 -10.04
CA ARG A 230 6.67 7.71 -10.14
C ARG A 230 5.64 7.97 -9.04
N TYR A 231 5.96 8.83 -8.07
CA TYR A 231 5.07 9.15 -6.97
C TYR A 231 3.78 9.80 -7.47
N LYS A 232 2.66 9.29 -6.95
CA LYS A 232 1.34 9.88 -7.05
C LYS A 232 0.70 9.85 -5.66
N PRO A 233 -0.05 10.90 -5.25
CA PRO A 233 -0.73 10.90 -3.96
C PRO A 233 -1.82 9.82 -3.93
N HIS A 234 -2.10 9.28 -2.73
CA HIS A 234 -3.12 8.23 -2.56
C HIS A 234 -4.50 8.66 -3.07
N SER A 235 -4.81 9.96 -3.02
CA SER A 235 -6.07 10.56 -3.51
C SER A 235 -6.18 10.55 -5.03
N GLU A 236 -5.06 10.65 -5.76
CA GLU A 236 -5.03 10.50 -7.22
C GLU A 236 -5.10 9.02 -7.61
N ILE A 237 -4.39 8.17 -6.88
CA ILE A 237 -4.36 6.72 -7.13
C ILE A 237 -5.72 6.08 -6.81
N GLY A 238 -6.42 6.59 -5.80
CA GLY A 238 -7.61 5.95 -5.24
C GLY A 238 -7.27 4.61 -4.61
N LEU A 239 -6.37 4.63 -3.62
CA LEU A 239 -5.89 3.45 -2.90
C LEU A 239 -7.06 2.72 -2.20
N LEU A 240 -7.12 1.40 -2.33
CA LEU A 240 -8.17 0.56 -1.75
C LEU A 240 -7.72 -0.04 -0.42
N LYS A 241 -8.64 -0.14 0.54
CA LYS A 241 -8.37 -0.78 1.83
C LYS A 241 -8.22 -2.31 1.65
N PRO A 242 -7.18 -2.94 2.23
CA PRO A 242 -7.00 -4.38 2.15
C PRO A 242 -8.21 -5.18 2.65
N PRO A 243 -8.66 -6.23 1.93
CA PRO A 243 -9.79 -7.06 2.34
C PRO A 243 -9.65 -7.66 3.75
N GLN A 244 -8.43 -8.07 4.12
CA GLN A 244 -8.13 -8.66 5.43
C GLN A 244 -8.39 -7.72 6.61
N LEU A 245 -8.38 -6.39 6.41
CA LEU A 245 -8.65 -5.42 7.48
C LEU A 245 -10.14 -5.20 7.76
N ARG A 246 -11.05 -5.80 6.98
CA ARG A 246 -12.50 -5.67 7.20
C ARG A 246 -13.09 -6.75 8.10
N LYS A 247 -12.55 -7.96 8.06
CA LYS A 247 -13.04 -9.10 8.85
C LYS A 247 -12.91 -8.89 10.37
N CYS A 248 -11.98 -8.03 10.79
CA CYS A 248 -11.66 -7.83 12.21
C CYS A 248 -12.72 -7.04 13.00
N MET A 249 -13.65 -6.35 12.34
CA MET A 249 -14.71 -5.61 13.05
C MET A 249 -15.86 -6.50 13.56
N ILE A 250 -15.93 -7.78 13.16
CA ILE A 250 -17.12 -8.61 13.40
C ILE A 250 -16.86 -9.75 14.41
N ASN A 251 -15.62 -10.20 14.61
CA ASN A 251 -15.31 -11.33 15.52
C ASN A 251 -14.13 -11.04 16.46
N GLU A 252 -14.36 -11.08 17.77
CA GLU A 252 -13.42 -10.75 18.87
C GLU A 252 -12.38 -11.83 19.21
N GLN A 253 -12.10 -12.81 18.33
CA GLN A 253 -11.12 -13.87 18.63
C GLN A 253 -10.01 -13.92 17.59
N ALA A 254 -8.88 -13.26 17.90
CA ALA A 254 -7.68 -13.24 17.07
C ALA A 254 -6.43 -13.47 17.95
N ASP A 255 -5.91 -14.69 17.97
CA ASP A 255 -4.70 -15.01 18.74
C ASP A 255 -3.46 -15.34 17.89
N THR A 256 -3.58 -15.35 16.55
CA THR A 256 -2.42 -15.54 15.64
C THR A 256 -2.52 -14.78 14.30
N SER A 257 -3.72 -14.34 13.89
CA SER A 257 -3.97 -13.54 12.67
C SER A 257 -3.55 -12.07 12.78
N ASP A 258 -2.98 -11.68 13.91
CA ASP A 258 -2.84 -10.28 14.31
C ASP A 258 -1.63 -9.59 13.66
N ILE A 259 -0.49 -10.26 13.48
CA ILE A 259 0.73 -9.57 13.02
C ILE A 259 0.69 -9.24 11.53
N SER A 260 0.28 -10.19 10.67
CA SER A 260 0.07 -9.94 9.24
C SER A 260 -0.96 -8.83 8.99
N GLN A 261 -2.02 -8.79 9.80
CA GLN A 261 -3.02 -7.71 9.76
C GLN A 261 -2.48 -6.38 10.29
N LYS A 262 -1.73 -6.38 11.40
CA LYS A 262 -1.05 -5.19 11.93
C LYS A 262 -0.08 -4.61 10.91
N LEU A 263 0.65 -5.45 10.20
CA LEU A 263 1.55 -5.04 9.12
C LEU A 263 0.75 -4.44 7.95
N ALA A 264 -0.29 -5.13 7.48
CA ALA A 264 -1.15 -4.63 6.42
C ALA A 264 -1.77 -3.28 6.77
N ASN A 265 -2.26 -3.14 8.00
CA ASN A 265 -2.81 -1.90 8.53
C ASN A 265 -1.74 -0.81 8.63
N PHE A 266 -0.56 -1.14 9.16
CA PHE A 266 0.56 -0.21 9.23
C PHE A 266 0.93 0.34 7.85
N VAL A 267 1.15 -0.53 6.86
CA VAL A 267 1.53 -0.12 5.50
C VAL A 267 0.42 0.73 4.87
N TYR A 268 -0.84 0.32 5.00
CA TYR A 268 -1.99 1.07 4.48
C TYR A 268 -2.09 2.47 5.12
N GLU A 269 -2.03 2.56 6.45
CA GLU A 269 -2.07 3.83 7.17
C GLU A 269 -0.88 4.74 6.81
N GLN A 270 0.32 4.17 6.61
CA GLN A 270 1.45 4.95 6.10
C GLN A 270 1.15 5.51 4.71
N LEU A 271 0.58 4.73 3.78
CA LEU A 271 0.26 5.19 2.42
C LEU A 271 -0.86 6.24 2.38
N CYS A 272 -1.82 6.16 3.30
CA CYS A 272 -2.92 7.13 3.40
C CYS A 272 -2.48 8.44 4.06
N ASN A 273 -1.73 8.37 5.16
CA ASN A 273 -1.42 9.55 5.97
C ASN A 273 -0.12 10.25 5.56
N LEU A 274 0.79 9.56 4.87
CA LEU A 274 2.05 10.16 4.44
C LEU A 274 1.83 11.12 3.27
N ILE A 275 2.18 12.39 3.50
CA ILE A 275 2.19 13.45 2.48
C ILE A 275 3.66 13.81 2.19
N PRO A 276 4.33 13.09 1.28
CA PRO A 276 5.76 13.27 1.04
C PRO A 276 6.05 14.57 0.28
N THR A 277 6.78 15.47 0.93
CA THR A 277 7.25 16.72 0.32
C THR A 277 8.66 16.58 -0.26
N LYS A 278 9.50 15.74 0.37
CA LYS A 278 10.91 15.56 0.01
C LYS A 278 11.10 14.41 -0.98
N THR A 279 12.07 14.53 -1.88
CA THR A 279 12.38 13.54 -2.92
C THR A 279 12.61 12.13 -2.35
N LYS A 280 13.41 11.99 -1.29
CA LYS A 280 13.62 10.69 -0.62
C LYS A 280 12.32 10.11 -0.09
N CYS A 281 11.44 10.92 0.50
CA CYS A 281 10.18 10.44 1.05
C CYS A 281 9.19 10.02 -0.04
N ARG A 282 9.18 10.70 -1.20
CA ARG A 282 8.43 10.27 -2.39
C ARG A 282 8.93 8.92 -2.91
N ALA A 283 10.26 8.71 -2.95
CA ALA A 283 10.82 7.41 -3.32
C ALA A 283 10.42 6.30 -2.33
N ILE A 284 10.49 6.56 -1.02
CA ILE A 284 10.05 5.64 0.04
C ILE A 284 8.56 5.28 -0.12
N TYR A 285 7.72 6.28 -0.42
CA TYR A 285 6.30 6.05 -0.67
C TYR A 285 6.07 5.07 -1.83
N VAL A 286 6.82 5.24 -2.93
CA VAL A 286 6.72 4.35 -4.09
C VAL A 286 7.12 2.92 -3.73
N ILE A 287 8.20 2.72 -2.95
CA ILE A 287 8.61 1.39 -2.48
C ILE A 287 7.53 0.75 -1.59
N LEU A 288 6.94 1.52 -0.67
CA LEU A 288 5.84 1.03 0.17
C LEU A 288 4.61 0.67 -0.66
N LEU A 289 4.28 1.47 -1.68
CA LEU A 289 3.14 1.21 -2.56
C LEU A 289 3.36 -0.06 -3.38
N GLU A 290 4.56 -0.26 -3.94
CA GLU A 290 4.91 -1.50 -4.66
C GLU A 290 4.77 -2.72 -3.74
N HIS A 291 5.35 -2.65 -2.54
CA HIS A 291 5.22 -3.72 -1.54
C HIS A 291 3.75 -3.99 -1.16
N PHE A 292 2.96 -2.92 -0.98
CA PHE A 292 1.54 -3.01 -0.67
C PHE A 292 0.76 -3.73 -1.79
N LYS A 293 0.98 -3.33 -3.05
CA LYS A 293 0.34 -3.93 -4.22
C LYS A 293 0.69 -5.42 -4.34
N GLU A 294 1.97 -5.73 -4.20
CA GLU A 294 2.48 -7.06 -4.52
C GLU A 294 2.22 -8.08 -3.42
N TYR A 295 2.40 -7.70 -2.16
CA TYR A 295 2.44 -8.66 -1.05
C TYR A 295 1.33 -8.44 0.00
N VAL A 296 0.87 -7.20 0.21
CA VAL A 296 -0.20 -6.93 1.18
C VAL A 296 -1.57 -7.19 0.58
N ILE A 297 -1.82 -6.67 -0.62
CA ILE A 297 -3.08 -6.86 -1.35
C ILE A 297 -3.11 -8.19 -2.11
N ASP A 298 -1.95 -8.73 -2.48
CA ASP A 298 -1.74 -9.79 -3.48
C ASP A 298 -2.02 -9.31 -4.92
N LYS A 299 -1.21 -9.77 -5.88
CA LYS A 299 -1.29 -9.42 -7.31
C LYS A 299 -2.65 -9.71 -7.93
N THR A 300 -3.39 -10.64 -7.35
CA THR A 300 -4.73 -11.04 -7.81
C THR A 300 -5.82 -10.04 -7.45
N ASN A 301 -5.59 -9.17 -6.46
CA ASN A 301 -6.56 -8.19 -6.02
C ASN A 301 -6.16 -6.78 -6.47
N PRO A 302 -7.12 -5.91 -6.81
CA PRO A 302 -6.81 -4.54 -7.13
C PRO A 302 -6.38 -3.82 -5.84
N ALA A 303 -5.32 -3.04 -5.95
CA ALA A 303 -4.86 -2.19 -4.87
C ALA A 303 -5.34 -0.75 -5.01
N CYS A 304 -5.77 -0.36 -6.21
CA CYS A 304 -6.27 0.99 -6.50
C CYS A 304 -7.40 1.03 -7.53
N CYS A 305 -8.02 2.20 -7.66
CA CYS A 305 -9.09 2.47 -8.63
C CYS A 305 -8.67 2.20 -10.08
N ALA A 306 -7.40 2.48 -10.42
CA ALA A 306 -6.86 2.20 -11.75
C ALA A 306 -6.81 0.70 -12.06
N ASP A 307 -6.48 -0.14 -11.07
CA ASP A 307 -6.43 -1.60 -11.25
C ASP A 307 -7.85 -2.14 -11.54
N ILE A 308 -8.88 -1.61 -10.88
CA ILE A 308 -10.28 -1.95 -11.15
C ILE A 308 -10.71 -1.52 -12.56
N ALA A 309 -10.38 -0.29 -12.95
CA ALA A 309 -10.71 0.21 -14.28
C ALA A 309 -10.08 -0.68 -15.36
N PHE A 310 -8.85 -1.13 -15.15
CA PHE A 310 -8.17 -2.08 -16.03
C PHE A 310 -8.87 -3.44 -16.07
N ILE A 311 -9.21 -4.03 -14.92
CA ILE A 311 -9.95 -5.31 -14.86
C ILE A 311 -11.28 -5.21 -15.62
N LEU A 312 -12.02 -4.12 -15.43
CA LEU A 312 -13.30 -3.89 -16.13
C LEU A 312 -13.12 -3.65 -17.62
N GLN A 313 -12.03 -3.01 -18.03
CA GLN A 313 -11.70 -2.84 -19.45
C GLN A 313 -11.38 -4.19 -20.11
N VAL A 314 -10.53 -5.01 -19.48
CA VAL A 314 -10.19 -6.35 -20.00
C VAL A 314 -11.42 -7.25 -20.05
N ALA A 315 -12.23 -7.25 -18.98
CA ALA A 315 -13.47 -8.02 -18.96
C ALA A 315 -14.43 -7.60 -20.09
N ARG A 316 -14.45 -6.31 -20.43
CA ARG A 316 -15.26 -5.80 -21.53
C ARG A 316 -14.72 -6.18 -22.91
N GLU A 317 -13.40 -6.16 -23.10
CA GLU A 317 -12.77 -6.61 -24.35
C GLU A 317 -13.11 -8.08 -24.61
N ASN A 318 -13.08 -8.92 -23.57
CA ASN A 318 -13.53 -10.31 -23.65
C ASN A 318 -15.02 -10.43 -24.02
N ASP A 319 -15.91 -9.67 -23.39
CA ASP A 319 -17.35 -9.68 -23.75
C ASP A 319 -17.57 -9.31 -25.23
N LEU A 320 -16.78 -8.37 -25.76
CA LEU A 320 -16.87 -7.95 -27.16
C LEU A 320 -16.37 -9.03 -28.12
N ASP A 321 -15.31 -9.75 -27.77
CA ASP A 321 -14.80 -10.85 -28.57
C ASP A 321 -15.79 -12.03 -28.59
N GLU A 322 -16.44 -12.32 -27.47
CA GLU A 322 -17.54 -13.29 -27.39
C GLU A 322 -18.73 -12.87 -28.25
N ASP A 323 -19.15 -11.60 -28.16
CA ASP A 323 -20.22 -11.05 -29.00
C ASP A 323 -19.90 -11.14 -30.50
N ILE A 324 -18.64 -10.87 -30.89
CA ILE A 324 -18.18 -10.99 -32.27
C ILE A 324 -18.20 -12.46 -32.70
N ALA A 325 -17.72 -13.38 -31.86
CA ALA A 325 -17.75 -14.81 -32.15
C ALA A 325 -19.18 -15.33 -32.32
N ILE A 326 -20.11 -14.90 -31.46
CA ILE A 326 -21.54 -15.20 -31.55
C ILE A 326 -22.11 -14.62 -32.85
N SER A 327 -21.79 -13.37 -33.18
CA SER A 327 -22.26 -12.72 -34.41
C SER A 327 -21.77 -13.45 -35.66
N GLN A 328 -20.48 -13.83 -35.70
CA GLN A 328 -19.90 -14.61 -36.78
C GLN A 328 -20.49 -16.04 -36.86
N ALA A 329 -20.80 -16.66 -35.72
CA ALA A 329 -21.47 -17.95 -35.68
C ALA A 329 -22.92 -17.86 -36.21
N LEU A 330 -23.63 -16.77 -35.88
CA LEU A 330 -24.96 -16.47 -36.40
C LEU A 330 -24.95 -16.13 -37.90
N GLU A 331 -23.90 -15.46 -38.40
CA GLU A 331 -23.71 -15.23 -39.84
C GLU A 331 -23.44 -16.52 -40.63
N LYS A 332 -22.74 -17.49 -40.00
CA LYS A 332 -22.55 -18.84 -40.57
C LYS A 332 -23.80 -19.70 -40.47
N TYR A 333 -24.71 -19.37 -39.55
CA TYR A 333 -26.05 -19.95 -39.53
C TYR A 333 -26.77 -19.46 -40.79
N ILE A 334 -27.04 -20.37 -41.73
CA ILE A 334 -27.73 -20.03 -42.97
C ILE A 334 -29.04 -19.34 -42.60
N LEU A 335 -29.15 -18.06 -42.94
CA LEU A 335 -30.40 -17.32 -42.92
C LEU A 335 -31.40 -18.11 -43.77
N LEU A 336 -32.37 -18.76 -43.12
CA LEU A 336 -33.64 -19.07 -43.76
C LEU A 336 -34.13 -17.73 -44.35
N GLN A 337 -34.09 -17.65 -45.68
CA GLN A 337 -34.34 -16.44 -46.45
C GLN A 337 -35.73 -15.87 -46.13
N ALA A 338 -35.79 -14.94 -45.19
CA ALA A 338 -36.96 -14.11 -44.94
C ALA A 338 -36.50 -12.70 -44.56
N ASN A 339 -36.56 -11.82 -45.55
CA ASN A 339 -36.48 -10.35 -45.50
C ASN A 339 -35.11 -9.64 -45.43
N ASN A 340 -34.96 -8.71 -46.37
CA ASN A 340 -33.84 -7.78 -46.63
C ASN A 340 -33.64 -6.68 -45.55
N ILE A 341 -33.84 -6.96 -44.25
CA ILE A 341 -33.56 -5.98 -43.19
C ILE A 341 -32.15 -6.21 -42.66
N ARG A 342 -31.21 -5.38 -43.12
CA ARG A 342 -29.78 -5.44 -42.75
C ARG A 342 -29.58 -5.30 -41.24
N ILE A 343 -28.84 -6.25 -40.66
CA ILE A 343 -28.29 -6.35 -39.28
C ILE A 343 -27.31 -5.18 -38.92
N PHE A 344 -27.24 -4.13 -39.74
CA PHE A 344 -26.28 -3.02 -39.64
C PHE A 344 -26.45 -2.12 -38.39
N THR A 345 -27.51 -2.30 -37.61
CA THR A 345 -27.91 -1.38 -36.53
C THR A 345 -27.26 -1.69 -35.17
N VAL A 346 -27.10 -2.95 -34.78
CA VAL A 346 -26.69 -3.29 -33.40
C VAL A 346 -25.22 -2.93 -33.12
N MET A 347 -24.30 -3.31 -34.02
CA MET A 347 -22.87 -2.97 -33.87
C MET A 347 -22.63 -1.46 -33.89
N THR A 348 -23.37 -0.72 -34.71
CA THR A 348 -23.23 0.74 -34.83
C THR A 348 -23.70 1.43 -33.55
N ILE A 349 -24.78 0.96 -32.93
CA ILE A 349 -25.30 1.50 -31.66
C ILE A 349 -24.35 1.18 -30.50
N LYS A 350 -23.85 -0.07 -30.39
CA LYS A 350 -22.83 -0.43 -29.39
C LYS A 350 -21.59 0.45 -29.52
N LYS A 351 -21.10 0.70 -30.74
CA LYS A 351 -19.97 1.62 -31.02
C LYS A 351 -20.28 3.08 -30.66
N MET A 352 -21.50 3.57 -30.90
CA MET A 352 -21.91 4.94 -30.55
C MET A 352 -22.03 5.16 -29.04
N ILE A 353 -22.69 4.25 -28.32
CA ILE A 353 -22.77 4.30 -26.85
C ILE A 353 -21.36 4.25 -26.27
N HIS A 354 -20.50 3.42 -26.85
CA HIS A 354 -19.10 3.35 -26.48
C HIS A 354 -18.35 4.67 -26.69
N MET A 355 -18.53 5.35 -27.82
CA MET A 355 -17.91 6.66 -28.08
C MET A 355 -18.40 7.74 -27.11
N ILE A 356 -19.68 7.72 -26.75
CA ILE A 356 -20.27 8.65 -25.78
C ILE A 356 -19.68 8.41 -24.38
N VAL A 357 -19.56 7.14 -23.97
CA VAL A 357 -19.01 6.76 -22.67
C VAL A 357 -17.51 7.04 -22.58
N ILE A 358 -16.75 6.81 -23.66
CA ILE A 358 -15.34 7.22 -23.73
C ILE A 358 -15.19 8.73 -23.52
N ASN A 359 -16.03 9.53 -24.17
CA ASN A 359 -15.95 10.98 -24.04
C ASN A 359 -16.36 11.50 -22.65
N ILE A 360 -17.03 10.67 -21.83
CA ILE A 360 -17.38 10.98 -20.43
C ILE A 360 -16.24 10.59 -19.46
N HIS A 361 -15.18 9.89 -19.91
CA HIS A 361 -14.04 9.52 -19.07
C HIS A 361 -13.23 10.75 -18.60
N SER A 362 -13.70 11.37 -17.53
CA SER A 362 -12.81 11.84 -16.48
C SER A 362 -12.44 10.63 -15.61
N ALA A 363 -11.28 10.67 -14.95
CA ALA A 363 -10.81 9.63 -14.02
C ALA A 363 -11.75 9.32 -12.83
N LYS A 364 -12.95 9.93 -12.80
CA LYS A 364 -13.95 9.83 -11.73
C LYS A 364 -15.06 8.80 -11.98
N TYR A 365 -15.23 8.31 -13.21
CA TYR A 365 -16.33 7.41 -13.56
C TYR A 365 -15.81 6.14 -14.22
N ILE A 366 -16.30 4.99 -13.75
CA ILE A 366 -16.04 3.70 -14.38
C ILE A 366 -17.35 3.14 -14.95
N PRO A 367 -17.47 3.01 -16.28
CA PRO A 367 -18.63 2.38 -16.88
C PRO A 367 -18.59 0.87 -16.65
N VAL A 368 -19.70 0.30 -16.20
CA VAL A 368 -19.91 -1.14 -16.06
C VAL A 368 -21.09 -1.53 -16.92
N TYR A 369 -20.82 -2.32 -17.96
CA TYR A 369 -21.86 -2.85 -18.82
C TYR A 369 -22.45 -4.10 -18.17
N ILE A 370 -23.78 -4.13 -18.09
CA ILE A 370 -24.53 -5.25 -17.55
C ILE A 370 -25.57 -5.64 -18.59
N SER A 371 -25.45 -6.86 -19.11
CA SER A 371 -26.50 -7.48 -19.90
C SER A 371 -27.58 -7.98 -18.96
N LEU A 372 -28.81 -7.49 -19.11
CA LEU A 372 -29.93 -7.96 -18.30
C LEU A 372 -30.50 -9.25 -18.89
N PRO A 373 -30.92 -10.21 -18.05
CA PRO A 373 -31.63 -11.39 -18.54
C PRO A 373 -32.99 -10.98 -19.14
N LYS A 374 -33.50 -11.78 -20.08
CA LYS A 374 -34.78 -11.58 -20.79
C LYS A 374 -36.00 -11.33 -19.89
N CYS A 375 -35.97 -11.85 -18.67
CA CYS A 375 -36.99 -11.59 -17.65
C CYS A 375 -36.31 -10.86 -16.50
N TYR A 376 -36.22 -9.54 -16.63
CA TYR A 376 -35.69 -8.68 -15.59
C TYR A 376 -36.77 -8.35 -14.56
N ASN A 377 -36.46 -8.55 -13.28
CA ASN A 377 -37.29 -8.07 -12.18
C ASN A 377 -36.47 -7.04 -11.41
N GLU A 378 -37.00 -5.81 -11.29
CA GLU A 378 -36.38 -4.72 -10.53
C GLU A 378 -36.06 -5.12 -9.08
N LEU A 379 -36.84 -6.02 -8.49
CA LEU A 379 -36.59 -6.55 -7.14
C LEU A 379 -35.27 -7.34 -7.03
N ASN A 380 -34.75 -7.84 -8.16
CA ASN A 380 -33.53 -8.63 -8.26
C ASN A 380 -32.33 -7.82 -8.80
N GLU A 381 -32.48 -6.53 -9.11
CA GLU A 381 -31.44 -5.70 -9.74
C GLU A 381 -30.11 -5.76 -8.98
N ALA A 382 -30.15 -5.59 -7.66
CA ALA A 382 -28.96 -5.62 -6.82
C ALA A 382 -28.23 -6.97 -6.90
N GLN A 383 -28.97 -8.08 -7.03
CA GLN A 383 -28.41 -9.41 -7.17
C GLN A 383 -27.79 -9.61 -8.56
N ILE A 384 -28.44 -9.11 -9.61
CA ILE A 384 -27.92 -9.16 -10.99
C ILE A 384 -26.63 -8.34 -11.11
N ILE A 385 -26.61 -7.13 -10.54
CA ILE A 385 -25.40 -6.29 -10.51
C ILE A 385 -24.28 -6.99 -9.73
N ALA A 386 -24.57 -7.50 -8.54
CA ALA A 386 -23.57 -8.20 -7.73
C ALA A 386 -23.02 -9.45 -8.44
N HIS A 387 -23.90 -10.24 -9.07
CA HIS A 387 -23.52 -11.42 -9.84
C HIS A 387 -22.66 -11.05 -11.06
N THR A 388 -23.05 -10.01 -11.81
CA THR A 388 -22.29 -9.55 -12.98
C THR A 388 -20.90 -9.06 -12.58
N LEU A 389 -20.81 -8.30 -11.50
CA LEU A 389 -19.52 -7.86 -10.94
C LEU A 389 -18.68 -9.06 -10.50
N GLN A 390 -19.29 -10.05 -9.84
CA GLN A 390 -18.60 -11.28 -9.43
C GLN A 390 -18.07 -12.08 -10.63
N MET A 391 -18.83 -12.19 -11.73
CA MET A 391 -18.36 -12.81 -12.97
C MET A 391 -17.16 -12.08 -13.58
N LYS A 392 -17.06 -10.76 -13.37
CA LYS A 392 -15.92 -9.92 -13.77
C LYS A 392 -14.79 -9.91 -12.72
N GLN A 393 -14.78 -10.90 -11.82
CA GLN A 393 -13.80 -11.05 -10.73
C GLN A 393 -13.83 -9.90 -9.70
N ILE A 394 -14.92 -9.13 -9.64
CA ILE A 394 -15.14 -8.10 -8.63
C ILE A 394 -15.97 -8.70 -7.51
N ASN A 395 -15.29 -9.23 -6.50
CA ASN A 395 -15.94 -9.84 -5.35
C ASN A 395 -16.69 -8.80 -4.48
N LYS A 396 -17.57 -9.27 -3.61
CA LYS A 396 -18.40 -8.42 -2.72
C LYS A 396 -17.58 -7.46 -1.84
N ASP A 397 -16.38 -7.87 -1.45
CA ASP A 397 -15.47 -7.04 -0.67
C ASP A 397 -14.91 -5.90 -1.52
N MET A 398 -14.52 -6.16 -2.77
CA MET A 398 -14.11 -5.09 -3.69
C MET A 398 -15.26 -4.11 -3.91
N ILE A 399 -16.47 -4.59 -4.17
CA ILE A 399 -17.66 -3.73 -4.41
C ILE A 399 -17.86 -2.72 -3.28
N SER A 400 -17.71 -3.14 -2.02
CA SER A 400 -17.90 -2.23 -0.89
C SER A 400 -16.82 -1.14 -0.80
N VAL A 401 -15.55 -1.43 -1.10
CA VAL A 401 -14.52 -0.36 -1.18
C VAL A 401 -14.79 0.58 -2.34
N ILE A 402 -15.19 0.00 -3.48
CA ILE A 402 -15.39 0.80 -4.68
C ILE A 402 -16.57 1.76 -4.48
N ARG A 403 -17.64 1.31 -3.82
CA ARG A 403 -18.81 2.15 -3.49
C ARG A 403 -18.47 3.40 -2.69
N GLU A 404 -17.43 3.33 -1.85
CA GLU A 404 -17.01 4.48 -1.04
C GLU A 404 -16.22 5.50 -1.86
N ASN A 405 -15.50 5.06 -2.89
CA ASN A 405 -14.45 5.85 -3.55
C ASN A 405 -14.71 6.19 -5.02
N ILE A 406 -15.54 5.42 -5.75
CA ILE A 406 -15.73 5.56 -7.20
C ILE A 406 -17.21 5.65 -7.56
N LEU A 407 -17.54 6.46 -8.55
CA LEU A 407 -18.86 6.52 -9.17
C LEU A 407 -18.94 5.49 -10.31
N PHE A 408 -19.87 4.55 -10.18
CA PHE A 408 -20.19 3.62 -11.27
C PHE A 408 -21.26 4.22 -12.18
N ILE A 409 -21.07 4.02 -13.47
CA ILE A 409 -22.14 4.19 -14.46
C ILE A 409 -22.52 2.80 -14.94
N PHE A 410 -23.69 2.31 -14.51
CA PHE A 410 -24.21 1.04 -15.01
C PHE A 410 -24.94 1.29 -16.31
N ILE A 411 -24.55 0.55 -17.34
CA ILE A 411 -25.20 0.59 -18.66
C ILE A 411 -25.91 -0.74 -18.81
N LEU A 412 -27.23 -0.70 -18.63
CA LEU A 412 -28.10 -1.86 -18.72
C LEU A 412 -28.49 -2.06 -20.19
N ASN A 413 -28.13 -3.20 -20.75
CA ASN A 413 -28.40 -3.54 -22.14
C ASN A 413 -29.64 -4.46 -22.21
N GLU A 414 -30.79 -3.94 -22.67
CA GLU A 414 -32.05 -4.67 -22.84
C GLU A 414 -32.22 -5.24 -24.27
N PHE A 415 -31.14 -5.32 -25.05
CA PHE A 415 -31.24 -5.65 -26.48
C PHE A 415 -31.87 -7.01 -26.80
N ASP A 416 -31.81 -7.97 -25.87
CA ASP A 416 -32.44 -9.29 -26.05
C ASP A 416 -33.98 -9.19 -26.12
N GLU A 417 -34.60 -8.24 -25.40
CA GLU A 417 -36.05 -8.02 -25.46
C GLU A 417 -36.49 -7.35 -26.77
N ILE A 418 -35.64 -6.50 -27.34
CA ILE A 418 -35.93 -5.84 -28.62
C ILE A 418 -36.03 -6.90 -29.73
N PHE A 419 -35.15 -7.91 -29.74
CA PHE A 419 -35.21 -8.98 -30.74
C PHE A 419 -36.44 -9.88 -30.58
N ASP A 420 -36.80 -10.28 -29.36
CA ASP A 420 -37.97 -11.13 -29.13
C ASP A 420 -39.29 -10.36 -29.35
N ARG A 421 -39.37 -9.08 -28.94
CA ARG A 421 -40.52 -8.23 -29.29
C ARG A 421 -40.58 -8.00 -30.79
N ILE A 422 -39.47 -7.83 -31.51
CA ILE A 422 -39.48 -7.74 -32.97
C ILE A 422 -39.99 -9.06 -33.59
N ASN A 423 -39.58 -10.22 -33.10
CA ASN A 423 -40.07 -11.52 -33.62
C ASN A 423 -41.56 -11.76 -33.30
N ILE A 424 -42.01 -11.42 -32.09
CA ILE A 424 -43.42 -11.51 -31.67
C ILE A 424 -44.29 -10.47 -32.39
N ILE A 425 -43.78 -9.25 -32.56
CA ILE A 425 -44.42 -8.19 -33.32
C ILE A 425 -44.46 -8.60 -34.79
N HIS A 426 -43.42 -9.15 -35.40
CA HIS A 426 -43.45 -9.60 -36.80
C HIS A 426 -44.53 -10.68 -37.03
N PHE A 427 -44.75 -11.56 -36.05
CA PHE A 427 -45.82 -12.55 -36.06
C PHE A 427 -47.23 -11.93 -35.90
N LYS A 428 -47.37 -10.84 -35.13
CA LYS A 428 -48.62 -10.07 -34.98
C LYS A 428 -48.85 -9.01 -36.07
N LEU A 429 -47.80 -8.46 -36.67
CA LEU A 429 -47.82 -7.35 -37.64
C LEU A 429 -48.34 -7.85 -38.99
N HIS A 430 -48.08 -9.12 -39.35
CA HIS A 430 -48.68 -9.72 -40.54
C HIS A 430 -50.21 -9.80 -40.46
N LEU A 431 -50.78 -9.78 -39.25
CA LEU A 431 -52.22 -9.77 -38.97
C LEU A 431 -52.83 -8.36 -38.82
N LEU A 432 -52.02 -7.29 -38.74
CA LEU A 432 -52.48 -5.95 -38.32
C LEU A 432 -51.98 -4.78 -39.19
N ILE A 433 -51.51 -5.02 -40.41
CA ILE A 433 -51.23 -3.92 -41.37
C ILE A 433 -52.54 -3.50 -42.07
N LYS A 434 -53.39 -2.79 -41.33
CA LYS A 434 -54.23 -1.71 -41.86
C LYS A 434 -54.33 -0.60 -40.81
N LYS A 435 -53.47 0.42 -40.99
CA LYS A 435 -53.48 1.77 -40.38
C LYS A 435 -53.29 1.87 -38.86
N LYS A 436 -52.10 2.32 -38.44
CA LYS A 436 -51.81 3.55 -37.67
C LYS A 436 -50.38 3.51 -37.13
N ASP A 437 -49.81 4.70 -36.90
CA ASP A 437 -48.52 4.91 -36.24
C ASP A 437 -48.47 4.20 -34.88
N ILE A 438 -47.44 3.38 -34.65
CA ILE A 438 -47.21 2.68 -33.40
C ILE A 438 -46.03 3.35 -32.70
N TYR A 439 -46.28 3.89 -31.50
CA TYR A 439 -45.25 4.36 -30.58
C TYR A 439 -45.08 3.31 -29.49
N PHE A 440 -43.84 2.91 -29.19
CA PHE A 440 -43.51 2.14 -28.00
C PHE A 440 -42.91 3.09 -26.96
N ALA A 441 -43.58 3.25 -25.82
CA ALA A 441 -43.04 3.94 -24.66
C ALA A 441 -43.38 3.08 -23.44
N ASP A 442 -42.36 2.44 -22.85
CA ASP A 442 -42.46 1.92 -21.49
C ASP A 442 -41.80 2.95 -20.56
N ILE A 443 -42.57 3.46 -19.61
CA ILE A 443 -42.11 4.42 -18.59
C ILE A 443 -41.97 3.65 -17.28
N PHE A 444 -40.75 3.23 -16.95
CA PHE A 444 -40.46 2.60 -15.66
C PHE A 444 -40.22 3.66 -14.57
N SER A 445 -40.94 3.51 -13.46
CA SER A 445 -40.81 4.32 -12.24
C SER A 445 -40.15 3.48 -11.16
N LEU A 446 -38.90 3.76 -10.84
CA LEU A 446 -38.16 3.05 -9.80
C LEU A 446 -38.16 3.80 -8.45
N SER A 447 -38.53 3.08 -7.39
CA SER A 447 -38.31 3.49 -6.00
C SER A 447 -37.84 2.32 -5.12
N ASN A 448 -36.78 2.58 -4.35
CA ASN A 448 -36.53 2.13 -2.96
C ASN A 448 -35.44 1.10 -2.59
N THR A 449 -34.76 0.38 -3.48
CA THR A 449 -33.96 -0.78 -3.00
C THR A 449 -32.46 -0.57 -2.87
N LEU A 450 -31.91 0.53 -3.36
CA LEU A 450 -30.48 0.81 -3.27
C LEU A 450 -30.29 2.21 -2.67
N GLN A 451 -29.86 2.29 -1.41
CA GLN A 451 -29.30 3.52 -0.83
C GLN A 451 -27.95 3.83 -1.49
N LEU A 452 -27.98 4.16 -2.78
CA LEU A 452 -26.84 4.51 -3.61
C LEU A 452 -26.97 6.00 -3.94
N ASN A 453 -26.37 6.86 -3.13
CA ASN A 453 -26.41 8.32 -3.35
C ASN A 453 -25.62 8.78 -4.60
N LYS A 454 -25.04 7.85 -5.38
CA LYS A 454 -23.90 8.09 -6.27
C LYS A 454 -23.85 7.15 -7.50
N VAL A 455 -24.99 6.67 -7.98
CA VAL A 455 -25.05 5.82 -9.19
C VAL A 455 -25.80 6.52 -10.32
N PHE A 456 -25.22 6.45 -11.52
CA PHE A 456 -25.85 6.87 -12.77
C PHE A 456 -26.25 5.62 -13.52
N ILE A 457 -27.55 5.43 -13.74
CA ILE A 457 -28.06 4.33 -14.56
C ILE A 457 -28.44 4.90 -15.91
N CYS A 458 -27.69 4.52 -16.96
CA CYS A 458 -28.00 4.96 -18.31
C CYS A 458 -28.84 3.90 -19.01
N TYR A 459 -30.10 4.20 -19.25
CA TYR A 459 -30.95 3.42 -20.17
C TYR A 459 -30.71 3.91 -21.60
N ALA A 460 -30.71 3.00 -22.56
CA ALA A 460 -30.62 3.35 -23.97
C ALA A 460 -31.88 2.87 -24.68
N PHE A 461 -32.82 3.79 -24.90
CA PHE A 461 -34.01 3.51 -25.69
C PHE A 461 -33.76 3.79 -27.17
N GLN A 462 -34.20 2.91 -28.07
CA GLN A 462 -34.14 3.12 -29.51
C GLN A 462 -35.53 3.48 -30.03
N PHE A 463 -35.71 4.71 -30.48
CA PHE A 463 -36.92 5.13 -31.21
C PHE A 463 -36.64 5.19 -32.71
N GLN A 464 -37.42 4.46 -33.51
CA GLN A 464 -37.40 4.56 -34.96
C GLN A 464 -38.60 5.39 -35.42
N THR A 465 -38.32 6.56 -35.98
CA THR A 465 -39.34 7.36 -36.67
C THR A 465 -39.32 7.02 -38.17
N LEU A 466 -40.44 7.25 -38.87
CA LEU A 466 -40.58 7.07 -40.33
C LEU A 466 -39.45 7.73 -41.16
N ASN A 467 -38.74 8.71 -40.59
CA ASN A 467 -37.65 9.46 -41.24
C ASN A 467 -36.23 8.92 -40.96
N ALA A 468 -36.08 7.73 -40.36
CA ALA A 468 -34.79 7.09 -40.10
C ALA A 468 -33.85 7.91 -39.18
N THR A 469 -34.41 8.56 -38.16
CA THR A 469 -33.67 9.24 -37.09
C THR A 469 -33.75 8.41 -35.82
N PHE A 470 -32.60 8.04 -35.25
CA PHE A 470 -32.51 7.38 -33.95
C PHE A 470 -32.41 8.43 -32.85
N SER A 471 -33.17 8.25 -31.76
CA SER A 471 -33.05 9.08 -30.55
C SER A 471 -32.79 8.18 -29.35
N PHE A 472 -31.75 8.49 -28.57
CA PHE A 472 -31.41 7.86 -27.30
C PHE A 472 -31.71 8.81 -26.15
N PHE A 473 -32.28 8.28 -25.08
CA PHE A 473 -32.65 9.04 -23.88
C PHE A 473 -31.93 8.48 -22.66
N PHE A 474 -31.16 9.31 -21.97
CA PHE A 474 -30.45 8.94 -20.74
C PHE A 474 -31.17 9.53 -19.52
N LYS A 475 -31.39 8.73 -18.46
CA LYS A 475 -32.09 9.14 -17.22
C LYS A 475 -31.12 9.13 -16.03
N GLN A 476 -30.98 10.25 -15.31
CA GLN A 476 -30.16 10.32 -14.09
C GLN A 476 -31.01 10.06 -12.83
N GLN A 477 -30.55 9.20 -11.91
CA GLN A 477 -31.32 8.77 -10.74
C GLN A 477 -31.28 9.75 -9.54
N SER A 478 -30.31 10.66 -9.45
CA SER A 478 -30.25 11.65 -8.35
C SER A 478 -31.05 12.92 -8.68
N LYS A 479 -32.12 13.18 -7.90
CA LYS A 479 -33.01 14.37 -7.93
C LYS A 479 -33.14 15.03 -9.32
N ILE A 480 -34.04 14.47 -10.13
CA ILE A 480 -34.66 14.98 -11.37
C ILE A 480 -34.18 16.39 -11.76
N LYS A 481 -33.23 16.53 -12.70
CA LYS A 481 -33.03 17.79 -13.44
C LYS A 481 -32.58 17.66 -14.90
N HIS A 482 -32.04 16.52 -15.34
CA HIS A 482 -31.44 16.44 -16.68
C HIS A 482 -31.77 15.12 -17.38
N ILE A 483 -32.40 15.22 -18.55
CA ILE A 483 -32.53 14.14 -19.54
C ILE A 483 -31.67 14.54 -20.73
N PHE A 484 -30.84 13.65 -21.25
CA PHE A 484 -30.07 13.92 -22.47
C PHE A 484 -30.73 13.21 -23.64
N LYS A 485 -31.03 13.94 -24.72
CA LYS A 485 -31.46 13.38 -26.00
C LYS A 485 -30.29 13.41 -26.97
N CYS A 486 -29.75 12.23 -27.29
CA CYS A 486 -28.83 12.09 -28.40
C CYS A 486 -29.62 11.68 -29.65
N SER A 487 -29.49 12.43 -30.74
CA SER A 487 -30.15 12.13 -32.00
C SER A 487 -29.12 11.92 -33.11
N HIS A 488 -29.28 10.84 -33.87
CA HIS A 488 -28.46 10.50 -35.03
C HIS A 488 -29.33 10.43 -36.29
N SER A 489 -28.96 11.21 -37.30
CA SER A 489 -29.65 11.24 -38.59
C SER A 489 -28.89 10.38 -39.60
N ILE A 490 -29.48 9.27 -40.04
CA ILE A 490 -28.86 8.37 -41.03
C ILE A 490 -28.58 9.10 -42.35
N LYS A 491 -29.47 10.00 -42.77
CA LYS A 491 -29.33 10.77 -44.02
C LYS A 491 -28.15 11.75 -44.01
N SER A 492 -27.80 12.30 -42.85
CA SER A 492 -26.76 13.34 -42.76
C SER A 492 -25.49 12.88 -42.06
N ASN A 493 -25.51 11.69 -41.43
CA ASN A 493 -24.46 11.18 -40.57
C ASN A 493 -24.04 12.16 -39.45
N LYS A 494 -24.93 13.09 -39.06
CA LYS A 494 -24.69 14.09 -38.01
C LYS A 494 -25.28 13.64 -36.69
N PHE A 495 -24.57 13.98 -35.61
CA PHE A 495 -24.98 13.76 -34.23
C PHE A 495 -25.35 15.08 -33.56
N ASN A 496 -26.49 15.09 -32.85
CA ASN A 496 -26.89 16.20 -32.00
C ASN A 496 -27.20 15.67 -30.60
N ILE A 497 -26.46 16.15 -29.60
CA ILE A 497 -26.73 15.90 -28.18
C ILE A 497 -27.42 17.14 -27.63
N ASN A 498 -28.69 17.00 -27.26
CA ASN A 498 -29.47 18.06 -26.66
C ASN A 498 -29.73 17.74 -25.18
N LEU A 499 -29.43 18.69 -24.31
CA LEU A 499 -29.86 18.65 -22.92
C LEU A 499 -31.35 19.01 -22.89
N LEU A 500 -32.20 18.07 -22.49
CA LEU A 500 -33.60 18.30 -22.22
C LEU A 500 -33.75 18.69 -20.75
N PHE A 501 -34.09 19.96 -20.51
CA PHE A 501 -34.62 20.42 -19.24
C PHE A 501 -36.11 20.07 -19.17
N PHE A 502 -36.54 19.51 -18.05
CA PHE A 502 -37.95 19.46 -17.65
C PHE A 502 -38.19 20.50 -16.56
#